data_AF-A0AAC8VI32-F1
#
_entry.id   AF-A0AAC8VI32-F1
#
_cell.length_a   1.000
_cell.length_b   1.000
_cell.length_c   1.000
_cell.angle_alpha   90.00
_cell.angle_beta   90.00
_cell.angle_gamma   90.00
#
_symmetry.space_group_name_H-M   'P 1'
#
loop_
_entity.id
_entity.type
_entity.pdbx_description
1 polymer ?
#
loop_
_entity_poly.entity_id
_entity_poly.type
_entity_poly.pdbx_seq_one_letter_code
_entity_poly.pdbx_strand_id
1 'polypeptide(L)'
;MPLNLTKKFLKLEEKIVRNIPLNDETLYEERPAYYSANNPGHFDQAKSQIILLLDKIIAENPDALTNKLTEFKTKLVKLKTIGDNYNQTDVAPLLTNLKQRLESLYYYNRHLLKSLQESQFADLTLNACYQGAYSNALMFIDRITAGSCINTHLLSAKREFILQQAANYLATINVQLGNQIHVANSLYNYVASDYNMLPIQDTRAPQLTLQNLNNFAKELRQNFTASALIDFIERSFVIPSEYDYQQLEHILPESLFEHWASALYNTEGRAPDIARTGRLLLLVILQELGFIAGAINEIIVDSDHPDYQRKIYQIDNDVFRKRRYLGRYFAHPMMQNRRAKRDDYKPSAVRVTQRYVP
;
A
#
# COMPACT_ATOMS: atom_id res chain seq x y z
N MET A 1 8.61 14.05 -23.06
CA MET A 1 7.52 13.32 -23.76
C MET A 1 6.20 13.52 -23.02
N PRO A 2 5.03 13.55 -23.69
CA PRO A 2 3.76 13.67 -23.00
C PRO A 2 3.48 12.39 -22.21
N LEU A 3 3.43 12.51 -20.88
CA LEU A 3 3.15 11.43 -19.97
C LEU A 3 1.63 11.24 -19.81
N ASN A 4 1.16 10.00 -19.95
CA ASN A 4 -0.27 9.69 -19.92
C ASN A 4 -0.61 8.60 -18.90
N LEU A 5 -1.75 8.76 -18.20
CA LEU A 5 -2.36 7.67 -17.45
C LEU A 5 -3.02 6.70 -18.43
N THR A 6 -2.78 5.40 -18.26
CA THR A 6 -3.41 4.40 -19.13
C THR A 6 -4.78 4.00 -18.61
N LYS A 7 -5.55 3.33 -19.48
CA LYS A 7 -6.80 2.66 -19.11
C LYS A 7 -6.62 1.67 -17.96
N LYS A 8 -5.45 1.06 -17.79
CA LYS A 8 -5.18 0.10 -16.72
C LYS A 8 -5.23 0.76 -15.35
N PHE A 9 -4.62 1.93 -15.19
CA PHE A 9 -4.66 2.66 -13.92
C PHE A 9 -6.07 3.18 -13.61
N LEU A 10 -6.76 3.73 -14.61
CA LEU A 10 -8.12 4.24 -14.45
C LEU A 10 -9.09 3.12 -14.01
N LYS A 11 -8.92 1.91 -14.58
CA LYS A 11 -9.71 0.72 -14.25
C LYS A 11 -9.21 -0.07 -13.03
N LEU A 12 -8.13 0.36 -12.37
CA LEU A 12 -7.65 -0.30 -11.16
C LEU A 12 -8.69 -0.11 -10.05
N GLU A 13 -9.29 -1.21 -9.63
CA GLU A 13 -10.44 -1.25 -8.73
C GLU A 13 -10.02 -1.58 -7.29
N GLU A 14 -10.60 -0.87 -6.32
CA GLU A 14 -10.47 -1.19 -4.90
C GLU A 14 -11.15 -2.52 -4.59
N LYS A 15 -10.42 -3.46 -3.98
CA LYS A 15 -10.97 -4.76 -3.58
C LYS A 15 -11.51 -4.71 -2.16
N ILE A 16 -12.61 -5.45 -1.94
CA ILE A 16 -13.07 -5.76 -0.58
C ILE A 16 -11.97 -6.54 0.12
N VAL A 17 -11.73 -6.15 1.38
CA VAL A 17 -10.70 -6.76 2.21
C VAL A 17 -10.97 -8.25 2.43
N ARG A 18 -9.88 -9.03 2.48
CA ARG A 18 -9.97 -10.47 2.75
C ARG A 18 -10.35 -10.71 4.21
N ASN A 19 -11.53 -11.29 4.44
CA ASN A 19 -11.99 -11.66 5.78
C ASN A 19 -11.13 -12.78 6.37
N ILE A 20 -11.03 -12.80 7.71
CA ILE A 20 -10.49 -13.94 8.45
C ILE A 20 -11.55 -15.04 8.60
N PRO A 21 -11.17 -16.31 8.86
CA PRO A 21 -12.14 -17.37 9.10
C PRO A 21 -13.03 -17.07 10.32
N LEU A 22 -14.35 -17.28 10.20
CA LEU A 22 -15.31 -17.02 11.30
C LEU A 22 -15.16 -17.95 12.50
N ASN A 23 -14.43 -19.06 12.33
CA ASN A 23 -14.10 -19.99 13.40
C ASN A 23 -12.66 -19.80 13.92
N ASP A 24 -11.97 -18.73 13.49
CA ASP A 24 -10.62 -18.45 13.99
C ASP A 24 -10.67 -17.93 15.42
N GLU A 25 -10.16 -18.72 16.35
CA GLU A 25 -10.07 -18.35 17.77
C GLU A 25 -8.64 -17.88 18.12
N THR A 26 -7.71 -17.88 17.15
CA THR A 26 -6.30 -17.59 17.41
C THR A 26 -6.05 -16.11 17.69
N LEU A 27 -6.81 -15.22 17.05
CA LEU A 27 -6.61 -13.79 17.19
C LEU A 27 -7.09 -13.26 18.54
N TYR A 28 -8.21 -13.80 19.05
CA TYR A 28 -8.94 -13.27 20.19
C TYR A 28 -9.15 -14.23 21.36
N GLU A 29 -8.72 -15.51 21.23
CA GLU A 29 -9.08 -16.60 22.15
C GLU A 29 -10.59 -16.92 22.16
N GLU A 30 -11.31 -16.37 21.18
CA GLU A 30 -12.72 -16.57 20.91
C GLU A 30 -13.00 -16.22 19.44
N ARG A 31 -14.21 -16.56 18.95
CA ARG A 31 -14.56 -16.36 17.55
C ARG A 31 -14.72 -14.87 17.21
N PRO A 32 -14.40 -14.43 15.99
CA PRO A 32 -14.58 -13.04 15.59
C PRO A 32 -16.06 -12.68 15.58
N ALA A 33 -16.42 -11.62 16.30
CA ALA A 33 -17.76 -11.07 16.33
C ALA A 33 -17.83 -9.76 15.55
N TYR A 34 -18.95 -9.54 14.86
CA TYR A 34 -19.19 -8.35 14.08
C TYR A 34 -20.53 -7.76 14.47
N TYR A 35 -20.54 -6.45 14.71
CA TYR A 35 -21.75 -5.75 15.06
C TYR A 35 -22.65 -5.55 13.83
N SER A 36 -23.95 -5.63 14.04
CA SER A 36 -24.93 -5.26 13.02
C SER A 36 -26.13 -4.66 13.71
N ALA A 37 -26.84 -3.76 13.03
CA ALA A 37 -28.09 -3.22 13.56
C ALA A 37 -29.13 -4.33 13.85
N ASN A 38 -29.05 -5.41 13.08
CA ASN A 38 -29.92 -6.58 13.24
C ASN A 38 -29.44 -7.56 14.32
N ASN A 39 -28.22 -7.40 14.84
CA ASN A 39 -27.67 -8.21 15.92
C ASN A 39 -26.86 -7.34 16.90
N PRO A 40 -27.56 -6.57 17.76
CA PRO A 40 -26.90 -5.64 18.67
C PRO A 40 -26.09 -6.35 19.77
N GLY A 41 -26.33 -7.63 20.03
CA GLY A 41 -25.65 -8.42 21.07
C GLY A 41 -24.13 -8.54 20.86
N HIS A 42 -23.64 -8.38 19.62
CA HIS A 42 -22.21 -8.41 19.33
C HIS A 42 -21.49 -7.07 19.56
N PHE A 43 -22.17 -6.02 20.01
CA PHE A 43 -21.56 -4.70 20.18
C PHE A 43 -20.32 -4.74 21.10
N ASP A 44 -20.48 -5.24 22.33
CA ASP A 44 -19.39 -5.20 23.32
C ASP A 44 -18.26 -6.16 22.95
N GLN A 45 -18.60 -7.30 22.35
CA GLN A 45 -17.62 -8.26 21.86
C GLN A 45 -16.80 -7.67 20.70
N ALA A 46 -17.45 -7.14 19.66
CA ALA A 46 -16.77 -6.53 18.52
C ALA A 46 -15.89 -5.34 18.96
N LYS A 47 -16.39 -4.50 19.88
CA LYS A 47 -15.63 -3.39 20.46
C LYS A 47 -14.37 -3.88 21.20
N SER A 48 -14.51 -4.88 22.06
CA SER A 48 -13.39 -5.45 22.83
C SER A 48 -12.35 -6.10 21.92
N GLN A 49 -12.79 -6.81 20.88
CA GLN A 49 -11.92 -7.42 19.88
C GLN A 49 -11.12 -6.38 19.08
N ILE A 50 -11.72 -5.25 18.70
CA ILE A 50 -10.95 -4.16 18.05
C ILE A 50 -9.91 -3.59 19.00
N ILE A 51 -10.26 -3.32 20.26
CA ILE A 51 -9.33 -2.79 21.26
C ILE A 51 -8.14 -3.74 21.44
N LEU A 52 -8.40 -5.04 21.61
CA LEU A 52 -7.37 -6.08 21.71
C LEU A 52 -6.50 -6.15 20.45
N LEU A 53 -7.12 -6.01 19.27
CA LEU A 53 -6.39 -6.02 18.01
C LEU A 53 -5.48 -4.81 17.85
N LEU A 54 -5.92 -3.62 18.28
CA LEU A 54 -5.09 -2.43 18.30
C LEU A 54 -3.87 -2.61 19.20
N ASP A 55 -4.04 -3.24 20.37
CA ASP A 55 -2.91 -3.55 21.26
C ASP A 55 -1.90 -4.50 20.59
N LYS A 56 -2.38 -5.53 19.90
CA LYS A 56 -1.54 -6.43 19.11
C LYS A 56 -0.81 -5.71 17.96
N ILE A 57 -1.49 -4.81 17.26
CA ILE A 57 -0.91 -4.00 16.18
C ILE A 57 0.18 -3.06 16.73
N ILE A 58 -0.08 -2.36 17.84
CA ILE A 58 0.90 -1.49 18.49
C ILE A 58 2.14 -2.30 18.90
N ALA A 59 1.97 -3.52 19.42
CA ALA A 59 3.08 -4.36 19.86
C ALA A 59 4.05 -4.76 18.74
N GLU A 60 3.64 -4.73 17.47
CA GLU A 60 4.53 -5.01 16.34
C GLU A 60 5.56 -3.90 16.10
N ASN A 61 5.21 -2.65 16.42
CA ASN A 61 6.08 -1.48 16.27
C ASN A 61 5.60 -0.35 17.19
N PRO A 62 5.95 -0.41 18.49
CA PRO A 62 5.46 0.56 19.46
C PRO A 62 5.86 2.00 19.14
N ASP A 63 7.09 2.20 18.63
CA ASP A 63 7.66 3.52 18.35
C ASP A 63 6.86 4.26 17.28
N ALA A 64 6.44 3.58 16.22
CA ALA A 64 5.68 4.21 15.14
C ALA A 64 4.17 4.34 15.43
N LEU A 65 3.60 3.46 16.26
CA LEU A 65 2.15 3.23 16.31
C LEU A 65 1.47 3.69 17.60
N THR A 66 2.21 3.76 18.72
CA THR A 66 1.62 4.02 20.05
C THR A 66 0.83 5.32 20.08
N ASN A 67 1.41 6.42 19.59
CA ASN A 67 0.79 7.74 19.68
C ASN A 67 -0.57 7.79 18.97
N LYS A 68 -0.63 7.34 17.71
CA LYS A 68 -1.87 7.40 16.90
C LYS A 68 -2.91 6.38 17.34
N LEU A 69 -2.51 5.14 17.62
CA LEU A 69 -3.49 4.10 17.94
C LEU A 69 -4.01 4.18 19.38
N THR A 70 -3.26 4.77 20.32
CA THR A 70 -3.75 5.00 21.69
C THR A 70 -4.87 6.05 21.72
N GLU A 71 -4.77 7.11 20.91
CA GLU A 71 -5.84 8.08 20.73
C GLU A 71 -7.13 7.42 20.24
N PHE A 72 -7.01 6.58 19.22
CA PHE A 72 -8.14 5.85 18.66
C PHE A 72 -8.75 4.88 19.68
N LYS A 73 -7.90 4.10 20.36
CA LYS A 73 -8.30 3.16 21.41
C LYS A 73 -9.08 3.85 22.52
N THR A 74 -8.59 5.00 23.00
CA THR A 74 -9.26 5.81 24.03
C THR A 74 -10.65 6.24 23.59
N LYS A 75 -10.82 6.54 22.30
CA LYS A 75 -12.12 6.87 21.73
C LYS A 75 -13.07 5.67 21.71
N LEU A 76 -12.58 4.50 21.30
CA LEU A 76 -13.35 3.26 21.28
C LEU A 76 -13.81 2.81 22.66
N VAL A 77 -12.98 3.00 23.70
CA VAL A 77 -13.36 2.70 25.10
C VAL A 77 -14.57 3.52 25.55
N LYS A 78 -14.70 4.77 25.06
CA LYS A 78 -15.83 5.65 25.39
C LYS A 78 -17.10 5.34 24.57
N LEU A 79 -17.02 4.42 23.61
CA LEU A 79 -18.15 4.05 22.77
C LEU A 79 -19.16 3.21 23.57
N LYS A 80 -20.40 3.69 23.59
CA LYS A 80 -21.55 3.11 24.31
C LYS A 80 -22.69 2.81 23.34
N THR A 81 -23.63 1.96 23.75
CA THR A 81 -24.85 1.60 23.00
C THR A 81 -26.01 2.60 23.19
N ILE A 82 -25.84 3.61 24.04
CA ILE A 82 -26.85 4.62 24.38
C ILE A 82 -26.20 5.98 24.65
N GLY A 83 -26.95 7.08 24.45
CA GLY A 83 -26.56 8.47 24.73
C GLY A 83 -26.10 9.26 23.50
N ASP A 84 -25.75 10.54 23.69
CA ASP A 84 -25.48 11.51 22.61
C ASP A 84 -24.31 11.14 21.69
N ASN A 85 -23.44 10.23 22.14
CA ASN A 85 -22.29 9.74 21.38
C ASN A 85 -22.59 8.45 20.58
N TYR A 86 -23.80 7.89 20.69
CA TYR A 86 -24.21 6.68 19.99
C TYR A 86 -25.19 7.02 18.86
N ASN A 87 -24.69 6.90 17.64
CA ASN A 87 -25.51 6.79 16.45
C ASN A 87 -25.19 5.44 15.81
N GLN A 88 -26.18 4.55 15.79
CA GLN A 88 -26.05 3.19 15.29
C GLN A 88 -25.46 3.14 13.87
N THR A 89 -25.81 4.11 13.04
CA THR A 89 -25.34 4.23 11.66
C THR A 89 -23.85 4.62 11.58
N ASP A 90 -23.34 5.30 12.60
CA ASP A 90 -21.94 5.76 12.70
C ASP A 90 -21.04 4.64 13.25
N VAL A 91 -21.63 3.83 14.12
CA VAL A 91 -20.94 2.76 14.83
C VAL A 91 -20.80 1.50 14.00
N ALA A 92 -21.80 1.18 13.18
CA ALA A 92 -21.80 -0.05 12.40
C ALA A 92 -20.58 -0.18 11.45
N PRO A 93 -20.20 0.85 10.67
CA PRO A 93 -19.00 0.79 9.85
C PRO A 93 -17.72 0.58 10.68
N LEU A 94 -17.65 1.17 11.87
CA LEU A 94 -16.48 1.07 12.74
C LEU A 94 -16.35 -0.34 13.36
N LEU A 95 -17.44 -0.90 13.88
CA LEU A 95 -17.43 -2.21 14.53
C LEU A 95 -17.49 -3.41 13.57
N THR A 96 -17.59 -3.14 12.26
CA THR A 96 -17.72 -4.19 11.24
C THR A 96 -16.71 -3.99 10.12
N ASN A 97 -16.83 -2.93 9.33
CA ASN A 97 -15.94 -2.70 8.19
C ASN A 97 -14.50 -2.44 8.65
N LEU A 98 -14.31 -1.48 9.57
CA LEU A 98 -12.98 -1.18 10.07
C LEU A 98 -12.37 -2.36 10.84
N LYS A 99 -13.19 -3.09 11.61
CA LYS A 99 -12.76 -4.34 12.25
C LYS A 99 -12.21 -5.34 11.24
N GLN A 100 -12.96 -5.66 10.18
CA GLN A 100 -12.51 -6.56 9.10
C GLN A 100 -11.21 -6.08 8.45
N ARG A 101 -11.05 -4.78 8.27
CA ARG A 101 -9.84 -4.17 7.72
C ARG A 101 -8.63 -4.35 8.64
N LEU A 102 -8.79 -4.08 9.92
CA LEU A 102 -7.74 -4.28 10.92
C LEU A 102 -7.38 -5.77 11.05
N GLU A 103 -8.37 -6.66 11.06
CA GLU A 103 -8.16 -8.11 11.14
C GLU A 103 -7.36 -8.59 9.93
N SER A 104 -7.74 -8.17 8.72
CA SER A 104 -7.02 -8.56 7.51
C SER A 104 -5.60 -8.00 7.46
N LEU A 105 -5.42 -6.74 7.90
CA LEU A 105 -4.09 -6.14 8.06
C LEU A 105 -3.23 -7.02 8.97
N TYR A 106 -3.71 -7.32 10.17
CA TYR A 106 -2.91 -8.07 11.14
C TYR A 106 -2.73 -9.55 10.74
N TYR A 107 -3.74 -10.17 10.13
CA TYR A 107 -3.70 -11.60 9.80
C TYR A 107 -2.84 -11.88 8.56
N TYR A 108 -2.97 -11.07 7.50
CA TYR A 108 -2.31 -11.32 6.22
C TYR A 108 -1.09 -10.43 5.97
N ASN A 109 -1.00 -9.27 6.62
CA ASN A 109 -0.01 -8.23 6.32
C ASN A 109 0.78 -7.78 7.57
N ARG A 110 0.82 -8.59 8.63
CA ARG A 110 1.53 -8.29 9.89
C ARG A 110 2.96 -7.79 9.70
N HIS A 111 3.68 -8.39 8.75
CA HIS A 111 5.08 -8.08 8.47
C HIS A 111 5.30 -6.62 8.07
N LEU A 112 4.30 -5.96 7.46
CA LEU A 112 4.39 -4.55 7.04
C LEU A 112 4.41 -3.57 8.23
N LEU A 113 4.01 -4.00 9.43
CA LEU A 113 3.96 -3.15 10.61
C LEU A 113 5.36 -2.79 11.15
N LYS A 114 6.37 -3.64 10.87
CA LYS A 114 7.70 -3.55 11.48
C LYS A 114 8.58 -2.42 10.94
N SER A 115 8.34 -1.96 9.71
CA SER A 115 9.18 -0.96 9.04
C SER A 115 8.58 0.45 9.04
N LEU A 116 7.53 0.66 9.82
CA LEU A 116 6.81 1.93 9.86
C LEU A 116 7.58 3.00 10.65
N GLN A 117 7.33 4.25 10.29
CA GLN A 117 7.84 5.45 10.97
C GLN A 117 6.66 6.30 11.44
N GLU A 118 6.76 6.89 12.63
CA GLU A 118 5.67 7.69 13.22
C GLU A 118 5.22 8.83 12.30
N SER A 119 6.18 9.47 11.62
CA SER A 119 5.94 10.61 10.72
C SER A 119 5.02 10.26 9.55
N GLN A 120 4.88 8.98 9.17
CA GLN A 120 3.99 8.52 8.10
C GLN A 120 2.50 8.74 8.42
N PHE A 121 2.17 9.00 9.69
CA PHE A 121 0.78 9.12 10.15
C PHE A 121 0.51 10.46 10.85
N ALA A 122 1.48 11.38 10.86
CA ALA A 122 1.43 12.60 11.65
C ALA A 122 0.19 13.47 11.36
N ASP A 123 -0.23 13.52 10.10
CA ASP A 123 -1.40 14.26 9.59
C ASP A 123 -2.75 13.59 9.91
N LEU A 124 -2.77 12.30 10.27
CA LEU A 124 -4.02 11.59 10.54
C LEU A 124 -4.56 11.92 11.93
N THR A 125 -5.87 12.18 12.00
CA THR A 125 -6.56 12.54 13.25
C THR A 125 -7.55 11.45 13.66
N LEU A 126 -7.16 10.58 14.59
CA LEU A 126 -7.98 9.44 15.04
C LEU A 126 -8.83 9.72 16.29
N ASN A 127 -8.67 10.89 16.91
CA ASN A 127 -9.46 11.35 18.06
C ASN A 127 -10.70 12.22 17.68
N ALA A 128 -10.83 12.63 16.41
CA ALA A 128 -12.00 13.35 15.84
C ALA A 128 -13.30 12.52 15.93
N CYS A 129 -14.47 13.03 15.50
CA CYS A 129 -15.76 12.28 15.52
C CYS A 129 -15.64 10.84 14.95
N TYR A 130 -16.55 9.91 15.30
CA TYR A 130 -16.37 8.49 14.96
C TYR A 130 -16.22 8.22 13.45
N GLN A 131 -16.96 8.91 12.58
CA GLN A 131 -16.79 8.80 11.14
C GLN A 131 -15.49 9.45 10.66
N GLY A 132 -15.08 10.57 11.27
CA GLY A 132 -13.78 11.16 10.99
C GLY A 132 -12.63 10.23 11.37
N ALA A 133 -12.73 9.59 12.53
CA ALA A 133 -11.78 8.57 12.98
C ALA A 133 -11.81 7.34 12.06
N TYR A 134 -12.99 6.91 11.59
CA TYR A 134 -13.13 5.83 10.60
C TYR A 134 -12.42 6.18 9.29
N SER A 135 -12.68 7.36 8.70
CA SER A 135 -12.00 7.83 7.48
C SER A 135 -10.48 7.88 7.64
N ASN A 136 -9.99 8.43 8.76
CA ASN A 136 -8.55 8.47 9.05
C ASN A 136 -7.97 7.07 9.27
N ALA A 137 -8.71 6.16 9.89
CA ALA A 137 -8.27 4.79 10.10
C ALA A 137 -8.21 4.00 8.79
N LEU A 138 -9.10 4.26 7.83
CA LEU A 138 -8.99 3.71 6.48
C LEU A 138 -7.68 4.17 5.82
N MET A 139 -7.34 5.45 5.93
CA MET A 139 -6.08 5.97 5.37
C MET A 139 -4.84 5.43 6.07
N PHE A 140 -4.91 5.26 7.40
CA PHE A 140 -3.88 4.59 8.17
C PHE A 140 -3.62 3.16 7.64
N ILE A 141 -4.67 2.36 7.44
CA ILE A 141 -4.56 0.98 6.93
C ILE A 141 -4.05 0.97 5.47
N ASP A 142 -4.56 1.86 4.62
CA ASP A 142 -4.14 1.95 3.22
C ASP A 142 -2.64 2.29 3.13
N ARG A 143 -2.13 3.22 3.95
CA ARG A 143 -0.70 3.56 3.99
C ARG A 143 0.18 2.40 4.45
N ILE A 144 -0.27 1.58 5.39
CA ILE A 144 0.47 0.38 5.82
C ILE A 144 0.45 -0.68 4.72
N THR A 145 -0.73 -0.97 4.19
CA THR A 145 -0.91 -2.03 3.19
C THR A 145 -0.36 -1.66 1.83
N ALA A 146 -0.10 -0.38 1.55
CA ALA A 146 0.58 0.08 0.34
C ALA A 146 1.87 -0.72 0.09
N GLY A 147 2.65 -1.02 1.14
CA GLY A 147 3.89 -1.81 1.05
C GLY A 147 3.71 -3.27 0.60
N SER A 148 2.48 -3.76 0.45
CA SER A 148 2.19 -5.16 0.06
C SER A 148 2.44 -5.46 -1.42
N CYS A 149 2.18 -4.51 -2.33
CA CYS A 149 2.41 -4.62 -3.77
C CYS A 149 2.12 -3.28 -4.47
N ILE A 150 2.62 -3.12 -5.70
CA ILE A 150 2.39 -1.91 -6.50
C ILE A 150 0.91 -1.56 -6.71
N ASN A 151 0.02 -2.55 -6.82
CA ASN A 151 -1.42 -2.29 -6.99
C ASN A 151 -2.02 -1.63 -5.74
N THR A 152 -1.62 -2.09 -4.55
CA THR A 152 -2.09 -1.50 -3.29
C THR A 152 -1.52 -0.11 -3.09
N HIS A 153 -0.25 0.12 -3.45
CA HIS A 153 0.33 1.47 -3.52
C HIS A 153 -0.51 2.41 -4.41
N LEU A 154 -0.86 1.97 -5.61
CA LEU A 154 -1.62 2.76 -6.56
C LEU A 154 -3.05 3.05 -6.08
N LEU A 155 -3.70 2.09 -5.42
CA LEU A 155 -5.03 2.27 -4.82
C LEU A 155 -4.99 3.24 -3.63
N SER A 156 -4.01 3.08 -2.74
CA SER A 156 -3.79 3.99 -1.61
C SER A 156 -3.54 5.42 -2.11
N ALA A 157 -2.61 5.57 -3.08
CA ALA A 157 -2.29 6.85 -3.68
C ALA A 157 -3.50 7.48 -4.37
N LYS A 158 -4.30 6.69 -5.10
CA LYS A 158 -5.53 7.17 -5.75
C LYS A 158 -6.52 7.70 -4.72
N ARG A 159 -6.81 6.96 -3.64
CA ARG A 159 -7.74 7.44 -2.60
C ARG A 159 -7.23 8.73 -1.95
N GLU A 160 -5.99 8.70 -1.50
CA GLU A 160 -5.40 9.81 -0.76
C GLU A 160 -5.28 11.06 -1.64
N PHE A 161 -4.95 10.90 -2.92
CA PHE A 161 -4.96 12.00 -3.88
C PHE A 161 -6.35 12.63 -4.02
N ILE A 162 -7.40 11.82 -4.21
CA ILE A 162 -8.78 12.34 -4.33
C ILE A 162 -9.19 13.08 -3.06
N LEU A 163 -8.86 12.54 -1.88
CA LEU A 163 -9.15 13.19 -0.60
C LEU A 163 -8.35 14.48 -0.39
N GLN A 164 -7.09 14.54 -0.83
CA GLN A 164 -6.31 15.78 -0.81
C GLN A 164 -6.87 16.83 -1.77
N GLN A 165 -7.32 16.42 -2.97
CA GLN A 165 -8.03 17.34 -3.87
C GLN A 165 -9.33 17.84 -3.24
N ALA A 166 -10.08 16.96 -2.57
CA ALA A 166 -11.28 17.36 -1.84
C ALA A 166 -10.95 18.36 -0.73
N ALA A 167 -9.90 18.10 0.06
CA ALA A 167 -9.43 19.00 1.11
C ALA A 167 -9.00 20.37 0.56
N ASN A 168 -8.28 20.41 -0.56
CA ASN A 168 -7.89 21.65 -1.24
C ASN A 168 -9.13 22.42 -1.73
N TYR A 169 -10.11 21.70 -2.29
CA TYR A 169 -11.37 22.30 -2.73
C TYR A 169 -12.16 22.92 -1.59
N LEU A 170 -12.06 22.40 -0.36
CA LEU A 170 -12.69 23.01 0.82
C LEU A 170 -12.27 24.46 1.03
N ALA A 171 -11.05 24.86 0.62
CA ALA A 171 -10.61 26.25 0.72
C ALA A 171 -11.38 27.22 -0.19
N THR A 172 -12.09 26.68 -1.20
CA THR A 172 -12.87 27.46 -2.18
C THR A 172 -14.34 27.62 -1.80
N ILE A 173 -14.81 26.89 -0.79
CA ILE A 173 -16.20 26.87 -0.34
C ILE A 173 -16.29 27.16 1.17
N ASN A 174 -17.39 27.73 1.62
CA ASN A 174 -17.56 28.00 3.05
C ASN A 174 -17.93 26.71 3.79
N VAL A 175 -17.02 26.22 4.64
CA VAL A 175 -17.20 25.00 5.42
C VAL A 175 -17.13 25.33 6.91
N GLN A 176 -18.14 24.88 7.66
CA GLN A 176 -18.15 25.03 9.11
C GLN A 176 -16.99 24.27 9.76
N LEU A 177 -16.36 24.89 10.76
CA LEU A 177 -15.30 24.28 11.54
C LEU A 177 -15.78 22.96 12.17
N GLY A 178 -15.01 21.89 11.99
CA GLY A 178 -15.32 20.54 12.45
C GLY A 178 -16.03 19.66 11.40
N ASN A 179 -16.56 20.25 10.32
CA ASN A 179 -17.23 19.50 9.25
C ASN A 179 -16.33 19.20 8.05
N GLN A 180 -15.07 19.62 8.05
CA GLN A 180 -14.18 19.48 6.90
C GLN A 180 -14.07 18.05 6.39
N ILE A 181 -13.89 17.08 7.29
CA ILE A 181 -13.78 15.67 6.91
C ILE A 181 -15.07 15.13 6.29
N HIS A 182 -16.22 15.57 6.79
CA HIS A 182 -17.53 15.17 6.29
C HIS A 182 -17.81 15.74 4.90
N VAL A 183 -17.42 17.00 4.67
CA VAL A 183 -17.50 17.63 3.34
C VAL A 183 -16.54 16.94 2.36
N ALA A 184 -15.31 16.65 2.79
CA ALA A 184 -14.32 15.94 1.98
C ALA A 184 -14.81 14.54 1.60
N ASN A 185 -15.40 13.80 2.54
CA ASN A 185 -16.02 12.49 2.28
C ASN A 185 -17.19 12.61 1.28
N SER A 186 -18.03 13.66 1.39
CA SER A 186 -19.11 13.90 0.42
C SER A 186 -18.57 14.14 -1.00
N LEU A 187 -17.53 14.96 -1.14
CA LEU A 187 -16.88 15.24 -2.42
C LEU A 187 -16.23 13.98 -3.00
N TYR A 188 -15.50 13.23 -2.18
CA TYR A 188 -14.89 11.96 -2.54
C TYR A 188 -15.95 10.94 -3.01
N ASN A 189 -17.03 10.77 -2.25
CA ASN A 189 -18.08 9.81 -2.58
C ASN A 189 -18.79 10.13 -3.89
N TYR A 190 -18.92 11.41 -4.24
CA TYR A 190 -19.51 11.84 -5.52
C TYR A 190 -18.70 11.35 -6.73
N VAL A 191 -17.37 11.29 -6.61
CA VAL A 191 -16.47 10.90 -7.70
C VAL A 191 -15.94 9.47 -7.59
N ALA A 192 -16.14 8.79 -6.45
CA ALA A 192 -15.49 7.51 -6.16
C ALA A 192 -15.71 6.46 -7.26
N SER A 193 -16.94 6.35 -7.78
CA SER A 193 -17.28 5.42 -8.85
C SER A 193 -16.57 5.72 -10.17
N ASP A 194 -16.36 7.00 -10.50
CA ASP A 194 -15.64 7.41 -11.73
C ASP A 194 -14.18 6.94 -11.71
N TYR A 195 -13.62 6.71 -10.52
CA TYR A 195 -12.24 6.28 -10.30
C TYR A 195 -12.11 4.81 -9.84
N ASN A 196 -13.20 4.04 -9.85
CA ASN A 196 -13.28 2.64 -9.38
C ASN A 196 -12.85 2.47 -7.90
N MET A 197 -13.29 3.41 -7.06
CA MET A 197 -13.03 3.41 -5.62
C MET A 197 -14.33 3.15 -4.85
N LEU A 198 -14.22 2.52 -3.67
CA LEU A 198 -15.37 2.33 -2.80
C LEU A 198 -15.69 3.63 -2.04
N PRO A 199 -16.98 3.91 -1.77
CA PRO A 199 -17.38 5.06 -0.99
C PRO A 199 -16.97 4.90 0.48
N ILE A 200 -16.66 6.03 1.12
CA ILE A 200 -16.42 6.12 2.55
C ILE A 200 -17.78 6.32 3.23
N GLN A 201 -18.13 5.40 4.12
CA GLN A 201 -19.37 5.47 4.89
C GLN A 201 -19.32 6.67 5.84
N ASP A 202 -20.12 7.69 5.56
CA ASP A 202 -20.22 8.89 6.37
C ASP A 202 -21.64 9.47 6.34
N THR A 203 -22.35 9.26 7.43
CA THR A 203 -23.73 9.69 7.67
C THR A 203 -23.84 11.17 8.06
N ARG A 204 -22.72 11.81 8.43
CA ARG A 204 -22.62 13.24 8.76
C ARG A 204 -22.21 14.08 7.56
N ALA A 205 -21.91 13.44 6.42
CA ALA A 205 -21.64 14.12 5.15
C ALA A 205 -22.82 15.05 4.79
N PRO A 206 -22.58 16.37 4.64
CA PRO A 206 -23.65 17.29 4.28
C PRO A 206 -24.06 17.10 2.82
N GLN A 207 -25.30 17.45 2.50
CA GLN A 207 -25.78 17.49 1.12
C GLN A 207 -25.21 18.73 0.43
N LEU A 208 -24.18 18.54 -0.40
CA LEU A 208 -23.59 19.61 -1.20
C LEU A 208 -24.45 19.91 -2.44
N THR A 209 -24.37 21.14 -2.93
CA THR A 209 -25.07 21.52 -4.16
C THR A 209 -24.46 20.77 -5.35
N LEU A 210 -25.31 20.42 -6.33
CA LEU A 210 -24.84 19.76 -7.55
C LEU A 210 -23.79 20.59 -8.31
N GLN A 211 -23.86 21.92 -8.20
CA GLN A 211 -22.85 22.82 -8.75
C GLN A 211 -21.48 22.62 -8.10
N ASN A 212 -21.39 22.58 -6.77
CA ASN A 212 -20.13 22.34 -6.06
C ASN A 212 -19.56 20.95 -6.40
N LEU A 213 -20.42 19.94 -6.42
CA LEU A 213 -20.04 18.57 -6.78
C LEU A 213 -19.47 18.47 -8.19
N ASN A 214 -20.13 19.10 -9.18
CA ASN A 214 -19.65 19.12 -10.57
C ASN A 214 -18.38 19.94 -10.76
N ASN A 215 -18.24 21.06 -10.05
CA ASN A 215 -17.03 21.88 -10.09
C ASN A 215 -15.84 21.09 -9.54
N PHE A 216 -15.99 20.44 -8.39
CA PHE A 216 -14.97 19.56 -7.84
C PHE A 216 -14.61 18.42 -8.80
N ALA A 217 -15.59 17.73 -9.39
CA ALA A 217 -15.33 16.65 -10.35
C ALA A 217 -14.53 17.14 -11.58
N LYS A 218 -14.82 18.37 -12.06
CA LYS A 218 -14.08 18.99 -13.16
C LYS A 218 -12.64 19.31 -12.77
N GLU A 219 -12.42 19.95 -11.62
CA GLU A 219 -11.08 20.27 -11.10
C GLU A 219 -10.25 19.01 -10.86
N LEU A 220 -10.85 17.98 -10.24
CA LEU A 220 -10.20 16.70 -10.04
C LEU A 220 -9.74 16.09 -11.37
N ARG A 221 -10.59 16.07 -12.41
CA ARG A 221 -10.20 15.55 -13.74
C ARG A 221 -9.05 16.32 -14.36
N GLN A 222 -8.92 17.62 -14.10
CA GLN A 222 -7.80 18.44 -14.59
C GLN A 222 -6.50 18.15 -13.83
N ASN A 223 -6.60 17.91 -12.52
CA ASN A 223 -5.45 17.71 -11.65
C ASN A 223 -4.97 16.26 -11.58
N PHE A 224 -5.83 15.29 -11.90
CA PHE A 224 -5.54 13.86 -11.87
C PHE A 224 -4.70 13.42 -13.08
N THR A 225 -3.46 13.90 -13.12
CA THR A 225 -2.49 13.64 -14.19
C THR A 225 -1.50 12.55 -13.79
N ALA A 226 -0.81 11.99 -14.78
CA ALA A 226 0.23 11.00 -14.53
C ALA A 226 1.41 11.58 -13.72
N SER A 227 1.80 12.83 -13.99
CA SER A 227 2.85 13.50 -13.22
C SER A 227 2.44 13.68 -11.76
N ALA A 228 1.22 14.16 -11.53
CA ALA A 228 0.69 14.32 -10.18
C ALA A 228 0.64 12.99 -9.43
N LEU A 229 0.26 11.89 -10.10
CA LEU A 229 0.30 10.55 -9.52
C LEU A 229 1.73 10.11 -9.15
N ILE A 230 2.71 10.31 -10.02
CA ILE A 230 4.10 9.93 -9.76
C ILE A 230 4.64 10.73 -8.58
N ASP A 231 4.46 12.05 -8.58
CA ASP A 231 4.91 12.93 -7.50
C ASP A 231 4.25 12.56 -6.17
N PHE A 232 3.01 12.07 -6.22
CA PHE A 232 2.30 11.57 -5.06
C PHE A 232 2.89 10.25 -4.54
N ILE A 233 3.05 9.26 -5.42
CA ILE A 233 3.56 7.94 -5.04
C ILE A 233 5.00 8.03 -4.56
N GLU A 234 5.85 8.84 -5.19
CA GLU A 234 7.26 9.00 -4.82
C GLU A 234 7.45 9.41 -3.35
N ARG A 235 6.52 10.20 -2.78
CA ARG A 235 6.56 10.56 -1.35
C ARG A 235 6.39 9.36 -0.42
N SER A 236 5.72 8.32 -0.88
CA SER A 236 5.39 7.10 -0.12
C SER A 236 6.20 5.88 -0.55
N PHE A 237 6.78 5.90 -1.74
CA PHE A 237 7.54 4.82 -2.34
C PHE A 237 9.01 4.95 -1.91
N VAL A 238 9.32 4.46 -0.71
CA VAL A 238 10.66 4.54 -0.14
C VAL A 238 11.54 3.42 -0.68
N ILE A 239 12.65 3.80 -1.30
CA ILE A 239 13.73 2.87 -1.67
C ILE A 239 14.77 2.86 -0.54
N PRO A 240 15.20 1.69 -0.04
CA PRO A 240 16.27 1.62 0.94
C PRO A 240 17.60 2.10 0.35
N SER A 241 18.48 2.69 1.16
CA SER A 241 19.81 3.14 0.71
C SER A 241 20.72 1.97 0.31
N GLU A 242 20.47 0.81 0.90
CA GLU A 242 21.12 -0.46 0.63
C GLU A 242 20.12 -1.43 0.02
N TYR A 243 20.57 -2.26 -0.92
CA TYR A 243 19.68 -3.20 -1.59
C TYR A 243 19.12 -4.26 -0.63
N ASP A 244 17.82 -4.19 -0.34
CA ASP A 244 17.08 -5.20 0.41
C ASP A 244 16.13 -5.97 -0.53
N TYR A 245 16.57 -7.11 -1.04
CA TYR A 245 15.73 -7.91 -1.93
C TYR A 245 14.40 -8.35 -1.31
N GLN A 246 14.33 -8.59 0.00
CA GLN A 246 13.12 -9.08 0.63
C GLN A 246 12.02 -8.02 0.54
N GLN A 247 12.33 -6.77 0.86
CA GLN A 247 11.35 -5.67 0.73
C GLN A 247 10.80 -5.54 -0.70
N LEU A 248 11.62 -5.86 -1.69
CA LEU A 248 11.36 -5.53 -3.10
C LEU A 248 10.64 -6.61 -3.85
N GLU A 249 10.95 -7.87 -3.55
CA GLU A 249 10.23 -9.03 -4.06
C GLU A 249 8.76 -9.03 -3.60
N HIS A 250 8.46 -8.41 -2.45
CA HIS A 250 7.08 -8.25 -2.00
C HIS A 250 6.34 -7.17 -2.82
N ILE A 251 7.03 -6.09 -3.22
CA ILE A 251 6.38 -4.97 -3.90
C ILE A 251 6.17 -5.24 -5.39
N LEU A 252 7.12 -5.93 -6.04
CA LEU A 252 7.21 -6.03 -7.50
C LEU A 252 7.03 -7.45 -8.06
N PRO A 253 6.54 -7.57 -9.29
CA PRO A 253 6.57 -8.84 -10.01
C PRO A 253 8.00 -9.26 -10.38
N GLU A 254 8.22 -10.58 -10.42
CA GLU A 254 9.51 -11.23 -10.72
C GLU A 254 10.16 -10.73 -12.01
N SER A 255 9.35 -10.42 -13.03
CA SER A 255 9.83 -9.88 -14.30
C SER A 255 10.61 -8.57 -14.16
N LEU A 256 10.41 -7.82 -13.07
CA LEU A 256 11.05 -6.53 -12.84
C LEU A 256 12.26 -6.57 -11.90
N PHE A 257 12.62 -7.72 -11.33
CA PHE A 257 13.75 -7.84 -10.39
C PHE A 257 15.08 -7.41 -11.02
N GLU A 258 15.25 -7.70 -12.31
CA GLU A 258 16.41 -7.29 -13.09
C GLU A 258 16.50 -5.77 -13.30
N HIS A 259 15.38 -5.03 -13.38
CA HIS A 259 15.43 -3.57 -13.50
C HIS A 259 15.94 -2.94 -12.19
N TRP A 260 15.59 -3.53 -11.05
CA TRP A 260 15.98 -3.05 -9.73
C TRP A 260 17.49 -3.11 -9.48
N ALA A 261 18.09 -4.29 -9.67
CA ALA A 261 19.52 -4.47 -9.41
C ALA A 261 20.37 -3.65 -10.38
N SER A 262 19.94 -3.55 -11.63
CA SER A 262 20.72 -2.94 -12.71
C SER A 262 20.63 -1.42 -12.79
N ALA A 263 19.55 -0.81 -12.31
CA ALA A 263 19.33 0.63 -12.43
C ALA A 263 19.73 1.42 -11.18
N LEU A 264 19.77 0.78 -10.00
CA LEU A 264 19.63 1.52 -8.75
C LEU A 264 20.83 1.45 -7.82
N TYR A 265 21.57 0.36 -7.86
CA TYR A 265 22.69 0.12 -6.95
C TYR A 265 24.00 0.00 -7.70
N ASN A 266 25.06 0.55 -7.10
CA ASN A 266 26.40 0.30 -7.57
C ASN A 266 26.79 -1.18 -7.33
N THR A 267 27.99 -1.57 -7.75
CA THR A 267 28.50 -2.93 -7.55
C THR A 267 28.63 -3.35 -6.08
N GLU A 268 28.50 -2.41 -5.15
CA GLU A 268 28.56 -2.62 -3.70
C GLU A 268 27.17 -2.65 -3.05
N GLY A 269 26.09 -2.57 -3.83
CA GLY A 269 24.72 -2.58 -3.30
C GLY A 269 24.27 -1.27 -2.68
N ARG A 270 24.88 -0.14 -3.06
CA ARG A 270 24.53 1.21 -2.57
C ARG A 270 23.90 2.07 -3.66
N ALA A 271 22.80 2.75 -3.32
CA ALA A 271 22.15 3.72 -4.19
C ALA A 271 22.89 5.07 -4.11
N PRO A 272 23.59 5.53 -5.18
CA PRO A 272 24.40 6.76 -5.13
C PRO A 272 23.55 8.03 -4.99
N ASP A 273 22.32 8.00 -5.51
CA ASP A 273 21.35 9.08 -5.46
C ASP A 273 19.95 8.48 -5.31
N ILE A 274 19.54 8.25 -4.05
CA ILE A 274 18.30 7.53 -3.70
C ILE A 274 17.07 8.19 -4.31
N ALA A 275 17.02 9.53 -4.36
CA ALA A 275 15.85 10.25 -4.86
C ALA A 275 15.69 10.05 -6.37
N ARG A 276 16.76 10.30 -7.14
CA ARG A 276 16.78 10.10 -8.59
C ARG A 276 16.52 8.64 -8.97
N THR A 277 17.18 7.73 -8.27
CA THR A 277 17.03 6.27 -8.37
C THR A 277 15.59 5.85 -8.09
N GLY A 278 15.01 6.36 -6.98
CA GLY A 278 13.62 6.28 -6.57
C GLY A 278 12.63 6.52 -7.69
N ARG A 279 12.69 7.74 -8.20
CA ARG A 279 11.78 8.22 -9.22
C ARG A 279 11.88 7.42 -10.51
N LEU A 280 13.09 7.18 -11.01
CA LEU A 280 13.25 6.43 -12.26
C LEU A 280 12.62 5.05 -12.17
N LEU A 281 12.93 4.32 -11.10
CA LEU A 281 12.39 2.99 -10.94
C LEU A 281 10.86 3.03 -10.94
N LEU A 282 10.28 3.95 -10.20
CA LEU A 282 8.83 4.11 -10.16
C LEU A 282 8.27 4.30 -11.58
N LEU A 283 8.92 5.14 -12.42
CA LEU A 283 8.55 5.30 -13.82
C LEU A 283 8.65 3.98 -14.61
N VAL A 284 9.74 3.21 -14.44
CA VAL A 284 9.94 1.93 -15.13
C VAL A 284 8.85 0.95 -14.73
N ILE A 285 8.60 0.78 -13.43
CA ILE A 285 7.57 -0.12 -12.91
C ILE A 285 6.21 0.27 -13.49
N LEU A 286 5.83 1.53 -13.37
CA LEU A 286 4.51 1.98 -13.80
C LEU A 286 4.35 1.86 -15.32
N GLN A 287 5.40 2.08 -16.12
CA GLN A 287 5.32 1.95 -17.57
C GLN A 287 5.32 0.49 -18.03
N GLU A 288 6.22 -0.35 -17.51
CA GLU A 288 6.31 -1.79 -17.84
C GLU A 288 5.03 -2.53 -17.43
N LEU A 289 4.45 -2.15 -16.28
CA LEU A 289 3.15 -2.67 -15.87
C LEU A 289 2.00 -1.99 -16.60
N GLY A 290 2.25 -1.01 -17.47
CA GLY A 290 1.25 -0.38 -18.32
C GLY A 290 0.25 0.48 -17.55
N PHE A 291 0.62 1.07 -16.41
CA PHE A 291 -0.16 2.07 -15.67
C PHE A 291 0.03 3.49 -16.20
N ILE A 292 1.23 3.78 -16.72
CA ILE A 292 1.55 5.04 -17.42
C ILE A 292 2.15 4.73 -18.80
N ALA A 293 2.17 5.73 -19.68
CA ALA A 293 2.82 5.65 -20.98
C ALA A 293 3.55 6.95 -21.32
N GLY A 294 4.62 6.85 -22.10
CA GLY A 294 5.41 8.00 -22.56
C GLY A 294 6.37 8.56 -21.49
N ALA A 295 6.60 7.82 -20.41
CA ALA A 295 7.55 8.19 -19.36
C ALA A 295 8.99 7.90 -19.78
N ILE A 296 9.21 6.75 -20.41
CA ILE A 296 10.54 6.21 -20.71
C ILE A 296 10.59 5.76 -22.17
N ASN A 297 11.67 6.14 -22.85
CA ASN A 297 12.06 5.56 -24.12
C ASN A 297 12.99 4.38 -23.89
N GLU A 298 12.58 3.23 -24.41
CA GLU A 298 13.45 2.07 -24.44
C GLU A 298 14.25 2.07 -25.73
N ILE A 299 15.57 2.13 -25.61
CA ILE A 299 16.50 2.02 -26.73
C ILE A 299 17.19 0.67 -26.61
N ILE A 300 16.99 -0.19 -27.60
CA ILE A 300 17.70 -1.44 -27.74
C ILE A 300 18.98 -1.16 -28.50
N VAL A 301 20.12 -1.39 -27.86
CA VAL A 301 21.44 -1.30 -28.50
C VAL A 301 21.92 -2.72 -28.77
N ASP A 302 22.05 -3.05 -30.06
CA ASP A 302 22.68 -4.27 -30.51
C ASP A 302 24.14 -4.27 -30.05
N SER A 303 24.58 -5.41 -29.51
CA SER A 303 25.99 -5.62 -29.22
C SER A 303 26.59 -6.56 -30.24
N ASP A 304 27.92 -6.52 -30.36
CA ASP A 304 28.69 -7.36 -31.29
C ASP A 304 28.52 -8.88 -31.04
N HIS A 305 27.87 -9.29 -29.95
CA HIS A 305 27.43 -10.66 -29.74
C HIS A 305 25.91 -10.83 -29.90
N PRO A 306 25.45 -11.84 -30.68
CA PRO A 306 24.05 -12.06 -31.03
C PRO A 306 23.11 -12.39 -29.84
N ASP A 307 23.64 -12.86 -28.71
CA ASP A 307 22.85 -13.13 -27.49
C ASP A 307 22.74 -11.92 -26.54
N TYR A 308 23.24 -10.74 -26.93
CA TYR A 308 23.43 -9.62 -26.02
C TYR A 308 22.82 -8.34 -26.58
N GLN A 309 21.51 -8.18 -26.39
CA GLN A 309 20.84 -6.89 -26.54
C GLN A 309 20.94 -6.10 -25.23
N ARG A 310 21.39 -4.84 -25.29
CA ARG A 310 21.41 -3.94 -24.13
C ARG A 310 20.20 -3.01 -24.18
N LYS A 311 19.36 -3.06 -23.16
CA LYS A 311 18.26 -2.11 -22.97
C LYS A 311 18.76 -0.85 -22.25
N ILE A 312 18.52 0.31 -22.86
CA ILE A 312 18.78 1.64 -22.30
C ILE A 312 17.43 2.32 -22.09
N TYR A 313 17.22 2.85 -20.89
CA TYR A 313 16.04 3.63 -20.52
C TYR A 313 16.41 5.11 -20.56
N GLN A 314 15.76 5.88 -21.43
CA GLN A 314 15.93 7.33 -21.51
C GLN A 314 14.66 8.03 -21.04
N ILE A 315 14.82 8.98 -20.13
CA ILE A 315 13.80 9.97 -19.75
C ILE A 315 14.26 11.35 -20.22
N ASP A 316 13.38 12.36 -20.21
CA ASP A 316 13.66 13.68 -20.81
C ASP A 316 14.97 14.33 -20.30
N ASN A 317 15.34 14.09 -19.04
CA ASN A 317 16.54 14.67 -18.42
C ASN A 317 17.60 13.63 -18.02
N ASP A 318 17.47 12.36 -18.45
CA ASP A 318 18.35 11.30 -17.93
C ASP A 318 18.43 10.04 -18.80
N VAL A 319 19.52 9.29 -18.67
CA VAL A 319 19.75 8.04 -19.39
C VAL A 319 20.32 6.99 -18.44
N PHE A 320 19.64 5.84 -18.38
CA PHE A 320 20.02 4.70 -17.57
C PHE A 320 20.30 3.49 -18.44
N ARG A 321 21.42 2.83 -18.18
CA ARG A 321 21.79 1.59 -18.87
C ARG A 321 21.52 0.42 -17.94
N LYS A 322 20.81 -0.60 -18.41
CA LYS A 322 20.71 -1.86 -17.67
C LYS A 322 22.13 -2.44 -17.50
N ARG A 323 22.70 -2.37 -16.28
CA ARG A 323 23.99 -2.97 -15.96
C ARG A 323 23.85 -4.50 -15.91
N ARG A 324 24.88 -5.21 -16.39
CA ARG A 324 24.96 -6.67 -16.29
C ARG A 324 24.95 -7.07 -14.81
N TYR A 325 24.17 -8.08 -14.44
CA TYR A 325 24.43 -8.85 -13.23
C TYR A 325 25.83 -9.47 -13.38
N LEU A 326 26.85 -8.84 -12.80
CA LEU A 326 28.13 -9.50 -12.60
C LEU A 326 27.87 -10.55 -11.52
N GLY A 327 27.87 -11.82 -11.89
CA GLY A 327 27.48 -12.97 -11.07
C GLY A 327 28.38 -13.26 -9.86
N ARG A 328 28.71 -12.23 -9.08
CA ARG A 328 29.40 -12.32 -7.80
C ARG A 328 28.78 -11.29 -6.85
N TYR A 329 28.02 -11.78 -5.87
CA TYR A 329 27.67 -11.11 -4.61
C TYR A 329 26.51 -10.10 -4.55
N PHE A 330 25.43 -10.31 -5.29
CA PHE A 330 24.10 -10.10 -4.68
C PHE A 330 23.53 -11.48 -4.43
N ALA A 331 23.86 -12.07 -3.27
CA ALA A 331 23.32 -13.36 -2.90
C ALA A 331 21.80 -13.20 -2.71
N HIS A 332 21.01 -13.48 -3.74
CA HIS A 332 19.65 -13.96 -3.53
C HIS A 332 19.79 -15.32 -2.83
N PRO A 333 19.42 -15.47 -1.54
CA PRO A 333 19.57 -16.74 -0.84
C PRO A 333 18.72 -17.86 -1.49
N MET A 334 17.74 -17.49 -2.34
CA MET A 334 16.81 -18.44 -2.97
C MET A 334 17.12 -18.80 -4.43
N MET A 335 17.94 -18.05 -5.16
CA MET A 335 18.35 -18.46 -6.52
C MET A 335 19.41 -19.58 -6.51
N GLN A 336 20.10 -19.77 -5.39
CA GLN A 336 20.94 -20.97 -5.17
C GLN A 336 20.10 -22.21 -4.81
N ASN A 337 18.97 -22.03 -4.12
CA ASN A 337 18.13 -23.13 -3.61
C ASN A 337 17.17 -23.77 -4.64
N ARG A 338 16.94 -23.15 -5.81
CA ARG A 338 16.23 -23.83 -6.92
C ARG A 338 17.15 -24.79 -7.70
N ARG A 339 18.48 -24.57 -7.68
CA ARG A 339 19.46 -25.42 -8.39
C ARG A 339 19.88 -26.64 -7.57
N ALA A 340 19.84 -26.56 -6.24
CA ALA A 340 20.27 -27.64 -5.34
C ALA A 340 19.26 -28.81 -5.20
N LYS A 341 17.97 -28.64 -5.55
CA LYS A 341 16.95 -29.69 -5.36
C LYS A 341 16.87 -30.76 -6.46
N ARG A 342 17.78 -30.76 -7.44
CA ARG A 342 17.75 -31.70 -8.58
C ARG A 342 18.89 -32.72 -8.62
N ASP A 343 19.90 -32.59 -7.76
CA ASP A 343 21.13 -33.39 -7.86
C ASP A 343 21.32 -34.44 -6.73
N ASP A 344 20.39 -34.56 -5.79
CA ASP A 344 20.48 -35.52 -4.67
C ASP A 344 19.90 -36.92 -4.99
N TYR A 345 20.30 -37.52 -6.12
CA TYR A 345 20.22 -38.98 -6.24
C TYR A 345 21.39 -39.57 -7.00
N LYS A 346 22.52 -39.72 -6.30
CA LYS A 346 23.48 -40.82 -6.48
C LYS A 346 24.50 -40.84 -5.34
N PRO A 347 24.52 -41.89 -4.48
CA PRO A 347 25.66 -42.13 -3.62
C PRO A 347 26.71 -42.95 -4.39
N SER A 348 27.80 -42.30 -4.80
CA SER A 348 29.05 -42.97 -5.17
C SER A 348 29.92 -43.13 -3.92
N ALA A 349 29.87 -44.30 -3.29
CA ALA A 349 30.87 -44.69 -2.30
C ALA A 349 32.12 -45.23 -3.01
N VAL A 350 33.26 -44.69 -2.60
CA VAL A 350 34.59 -44.84 -3.19
C VAL A 350 35.39 -45.92 -2.43
N ARG A 351 36.05 -46.80 -3.21
CA ARG A 351 37.31 -47.56 -3.01
C ARG A 351 37.47 -48.50 -1.80
N VAL A 352 37.72 -49.78 -2.11
CA VAL A 352 38.66 -50.63 -1.36
C VAL A 352 39.80 -51.03 -2.31
N THR A 353 41.02 -50.67 -1.95
CA THR A 353 42.26 -51.14 -2.59
C THR A 353 42.67 -52.48 -2.02
N GLN A 354 43.01 -53.46 -2.87
CA GLN A 354 44.19 -54.31 -2.67
C GLN A 354 44.51 -55.10 -3.94
N ARG A 355 45.76 -55.00 -4.39
CA ARG A 355 46.36 -55.89 -5.38
C ARG A 355 46.78 -57.19 -4.69
N TYR A 356 46.54 -58.32 -5.34
CA TYR A 356 47.50 -59.43 -5.38
C TYR A 356 47.40 -60.08 -6.77
N VAL A 357 48.57 -60.38 -7.35
CA VAL A 357 48.81 -61.12 -8.59
C VAL A 357 49.77 -62.25 -8.20
N PRO A 358 49.82 -63.41 -8.88
CA PRO A 358 48.78 -64.14 -9.60
C PRO A 358 48.17 -65.30 -8.77
#